data_AF-A0A966SWI1-F1
#
_entry.id   AF-A0A966SWI1-F1
#
_cell.length_a   1.000
_cell.length_b   1.000
_cell.length_c   1.000
_cell.angle_alpha   90.00
_cell.angle_beta   90.00
_cell.angle_gamma   90.00
#
_symmetry.space_group_name_H-M   'P 1'
#
loop_
_entity.id
_entity.type
_entity.pdbx_description
1 polymer ?
#
loop_
_entity_poly.entity_id
_entity_poly.type
_entity_poly.pdbx_seq_one_letter_code
_entity_poly.pdbx_strand_id
1 'polypeptide(L)'
;TPWRHQPGYRGGTHLDGGIHMMAAMRLLLGDVAKVHGLVQHANSQMGGPSTFVLNLAFASGTVGNYSAIHPDIVVPPDDTRLRLFGDAGTMTLTPPYVQESRGFDVHDANGYGQSWRVSRHSGDPLDGGYVNEWLDFVTAVRTGSSYVGTVSQSVMNMVPLLRGLDSAETGGEVDLRTDSPLEISASSVPLWVPTTTDGLFHGLDILETRT
;
A
#
# COMPACT_ATOMS: atom_id res chain seq x y z
N THR A 1 -17.98 -5.92 6.87
CA THR A 1 -18.74 -7.20 6.67
C THR A 1 -18.44 -8.13 7.83
N PRO A 2 -19.39 -8.96 8.31
CA PRO A 2 -19.20 -9.74 9.55
C PRO A 2 -17.93 -10.61 9.58
N TRP A 3 -17.56 -11.23 8.46
CA TRP A 3 -16.36 -12.08 8.37
C TRP A 3 -15.04 -11.32 8.57
N ARG A 4 -15.01 -9.99 8.38
CA ARG A 4 -13.83 -9.15 8.66
C ARG A 4 -13.71 -8.78 10.13
N HIS A 5 -14.86 -8.69 10.81
CA HIS A 5 -14.91 -8.36 12.23
C HIS A 5 -14.56 -9.59 13.07
N GLN A 6 -14.94 -10.79 12.62
CA GLN A 6 -14.62 -12.05 13.28
C GLN A 6 -13.84 -12.95 12.30
N PRO A 7 -12.55 -12.64 12.05
CA PRO A 7 -11.77 -13.32 11.02
C PRO A 7 -11.34 -14.72 11.49
N GLY A 8 -11.43 -15.69 10.58
CA GLY A 8 -10.83 -17.02 10.78
C GLY A 8 -9.31 -17.08 10.53
N TYR A 9 -8.65 -15.93 10.42
CA TYR A 9 -7.23 -15.79 10.07
C TYR A 9 -6.58 -14.66 10.87
N ARG A 10 -5.26 -14.75 11.07
CA ARG A 10 -4.49 -13.76 11.83
C ARG A 10 -4.46 -12.40 11.10
N GLY A 11 -4.62 -11.33 11.87
CA GLY A 11 -4.55 -9.94 11.39
C GLY A 11 -5.88 -9.33 10.93
N GLY A 12 -6.89 -10.13 10.57
CA GLY A 12 -8.24 -9.62 10.33
C GLY A 12 -8.31 -8.41 9.41
N THR A 13 -9.04 -7.37 9.84
CA THR A 13 -9.17 -6.11 9.09
C THR A 13 -7.82 -5.44 8.79
N HIS A 14 -6.81 -5.63 9.65
CA HIS A 14 -5.49 -5.04 9.44
C HIS A 14 -4.72 -5.76 8.33
N LEU A 15 -4.93 -7.06 8.16
CA LEU A 15 -4.38 -7.78 7.02
C LEU A 15 -5.16 -7.45 5.73
N ASP A 16 -6.49 -7.38 5.79
CA ASP A 16 -7.36 -7.05 4.65
C ASP A 16 -7.07 -5.65 4.09
N GLY A 17 -7.11 -4.61 4.93
CA GLY A 17 -6.84 -3.23 4.49
C GLY A 17 -5.35 -2.89 4.42
N GLY A 18 -4.58 -3.33 5.42
CA GLY A 18 -3.17 -2.97 5.54
C GLY A 18 -2.29 -3.53 4.44
N ILE A 19 -2.66 -4.67 3.82
CA ILE A 19 -1.87 -5.26 2.73
C ILE A 19 -1.78 -4.32 1.52
N HIS A 20 -2.84 -3.55 1.24
CA HIS A 20 -2.85 -2.58 0.15
C HIS A 20 -1.91 -1.40 0.44
N MET A 21 -1.89 -0.92 1.69
CA MET A 21 -0.97 0.14 2.09
C MET A 21 0.47 -0.35 2.10
N MET A 22 0.72 -1.58 2.56
CA MET A 22 2.04 -2.19 2.52
C MET A 22 2.52 -2.40 1.08
N ALA A 23 1.64 -2.82 0.17
CA ALA A 23 1.95 -2.90 -1.25
C ALA A 23 2.33 -1.53 -1.84
N ALA A 24 1.60 -0.47 -1.51
CA ALA A 24 1.92 0.89 -1.95
C ALA A 24 3.26 1.39 -1.38
N MET A 25 3.53 1.13 -0.09
CA MET A 25 4.80 1.47 0.52
C MET A 25 5.96 0.69 -0.11
N ARG A 26 5.81 -0.63 -0.34
CA ARG A 26 6.86 -1.46 -0.96
C ARG A 26 7.11 -1.12 -2.43
N LEU A 27 6.05 -0.72 -3.15
CA LEU A 27 6.16 -0.19 -4.51
C LEU A 27 7.06 1.05 -4.57
N LEU A 28 7.05 1.90 -3.53
CA LEU A 28 7.79 3.16 -3.54
C LEU A 28 9.15 3.08 -2.81
N LEU A 29 9.25 2.25 -1.79
CA LEU A 29 10.35 2.29 -0.80
C LEU A 29 11.19 1.00 -0.72
N GLY A 30 10.80 -0.05 -1.45
CA GLY A 30 11.39 -1.38 -1.35
C GLY A 30 10.84 -2.19 -0.17
N ASP A 31 11.47 -3.31 0.15
CA ASP A 31 10.95 -4.20 1.20
C ASP A 31 11.17 -3.65 2.61
N VAL A 32 10.23 -3.97 3.49
CA VAL A 32 10.40 -3.72 4.93
C VAL A 32 11.41 -4.73 5.47
N ALA A 33 12.40 -4.23 6.18
CA ALA A 33 13.46 -5.02 6.78
C ALA A 33 13.31 -5.18 8.29
N LYS A 34 12.67 -4.23 8.99
CA LYS A 34 12.32 -4.39 10.41
C LYS A 34 10.96 -3.79 10.71
N VAL A 35 10.28 -4.37 11.71
CA VAL A 35 9.01 -3.88 12.23
C VAL A 35 9.03 -3.78 13.75
N HIS A 36 8.36 -2.76 14.28
CA HIS A 36 8.00 -2.66 15.69
C HIS A 36 6.54 -2.25 15.82
N GLY A 37 5.72 -3.10 16.44
CA GLY A 37 4.27 -2.96 16.46
C GLY A 37 3.67 -2.70 17.83
N LEU A 38 2.51 -2.04 17.82
CA LEU A 38 1.63 -1.88 18.97
C LEU A 38 0.18 -2.09 18.53
N VAL A 39 -0.61 -2.71 19.41
CA VAL A 39 -2.02 -2.97 19.16
C VAL A 39 -2.89 -2.46 20.31
N GLN A 40 -4.16 -2.17 20.00
CA GLN A 40 -5.20 -1.91 20.99
C GLN A 40 -6.51 -2.56 20.56
N HIS A 41 -7.27 -3.06 21.55
CA HIS A 41 -8.62 -3.58 21.39
C HIS A 41 -9.64 -2.54 21.89
N ALA A 42 -9.94 -1.56 21.03
CA ALA A 42 -10.87 -0.46 21.33
C ALA A 42 -12.22 -0.60 20.62
N ASN A 43 -12.44 -1.70 19.89
CA ASN A 43 -13.69 -1.99 19.20
C ASN A 43 -14.21 -3.36 19.65
N SER A 44 -15.36 -3.35 20.32
CA SER A 44 -15.99 -4.53 20.92
C SER A 44 -16.58 -5.49 19.89
N GLN A 45 -16.75 -5.05 18.64
CA GLN A 45 -17.29 -5.87 17.56
C GLN A 45 -16.20 -6.70 16.85
N MET A 46 -14.92 -6.39 17.09
CA MET A 46 -13.78 -7.02 16.43
C MET A 46 -13.18 -8.15 17.28
N GLY A 47 -13.02 -9.33 16.68
CA GLY A 47 -12.34 -10.51 17.24
C GLY A 47 -10.81 -10.44 17.19
N GLY A 48 -10.26 -9.27 16.89
CA GLY A 48 -8.83 -8.98 16.83
C GLY A 48 -8.55 -7.54 17.28
N PRO A 49 -7.29 -7.08 17.22
CA PRO A 49 -7.00 -5.69 17.53
C PRO A 49 -7.74 -4.77 16.55
N SER A 50 -8.23 -3.64 17.06
CA SER A 50 -8.93 -2.64 16.26
C SER A 50 -8.04 -1.47 15.88
N THR A 51 -6.96 -1.29 16.65
CA THR A 51 -5.87 -0.38 16.36
C THR A 51 -4.61 -1.19 16.17
N PHE A 52 -3.88 -0.85 15.11
CA PHE A 52 -2.58 -1.42 14.82
C PHE A 52 -1.67 -0.33 14.29
N VAL A 53 -0.53 -0.15 14.96
CA VAL A 53 0.49 0.82 14.62
C VAL A 53 1.81 0.09 14.43
N LEU A 54 2.53 0.42 13.36
CA LEU A 54 3.83 -0.12 13.02
C LEU A 54 4.82 1.01 12.78
N ASN A 55 5.98 0.91 13.41
CA ASN A 55 7.20 1.56 12.94
C ASN A 55 7.92 0.59 12.00
N LEU A 56 8.37 1.11 10.87
CA LEU A 56 8.94 0.33 9.77
C LEU A 56 10.34 0.85 9.46
N ALA A 57 11.30 -0.06 9.31
CA ALA A 57 12.58 0.24 8.67
C ALA A 57 12.66 -0.53 7.35
N PHE A 58 12.88 0.16 6.24
CA PHE A 58 12.97 -0.41 4.91
C PHE A 58 14.40 -0.81 4.58
N ALA A 59 14.56 -1.77 3.67
CA ALA A 59 15.86 -2.21 3.18
C ALA A 59 16.61 -1.11 2.41
N SER A 60 15.88 -0.13 1.87
CA SER A 60 16.42 1.11 1.28
C SER A 60 17.04 2.07 2.31
N GLY A 61 16.87 1.82 3.61
CA GLY A 61 17.29 2.73 4.69
C GLY A 61 16.22 3.75 5.09
N THR A 62 15.08 3.78 4.37
CA THR A 62 13.94 4.62 4.73
C THR A 62 13.31 4.15 6.03
N VAL A 63 12.79 5.08 6.83
CA VAL A 63 11.95 4.77 8.00
C VAL A 63 10.53 5.27 7.76
N GLY A 64 9.53 4.56 8.28
CA GLY A 64 8.14 4.92 8.08
C GLY A 64 7.24 4.47 9.20
N ASN A 65 5.98 4.88 9.13
CA ASN A 65 4.94 4.43 10.04
C ASN A 65 3.70 4.01 9.24
N TYR A 66 3.03 2.97 9.73
CA TYR A 66 1.69 2.59 9.33
C TYR A 66 0.79 2.61 10.56
N SER A 67 -0.39 3.22 10.44
CA SER A 67 -1.40 3.23 11.49
C SER A 67 -2.76 2.98 10.89
N ALA A 68 -3.52 2.06 11.47
CA ALA A 68 -4.92 1.84 11.14
C ALA A 68 -5.74 1.69 12.41
N ILE A 69 -6.84 2.43 12.50
CA ILE A 69 -7.66 2.57 13.70
C ILE A 69 -9.12 2.40 13.30
N HIS A 70 -9.80 1.43 13.90
CA HIS A 70 -11.19 1.09 13.62
C HIS A 70 -11.98 1.13 14.94
N PRO A 71 -12.28 2.31 15.51
CA PRO A 71 -12.93 2.40 16.81
C PRO A 71 -14.42 2.02 16.72
N ASP A 72 -15.07 1.82 17.88
CA ASP A 72 -16.52 1.56 17.97
C ASP A 72 -17.39 2.78 17.61
N ILE A 73 -16.79 3.96 17.54
CA ILE A 73 -17.49 5.22 17.27
C ILE A 73 -17.44 5.58 15.79
N VAL A 74 -18.38 6.44 15.37
CA VAL A 74 -18.31 7.09 14.05
C VAL A 74 -17.08 7.99 14.02
N VAL A 75 -16.16 7.71 13.10
CA VAL A 75 -14.98 8.53 12.84
C VAL A 75 -15.36 9.57 11.77
N PRO A 76 -15.18 10.88 12.03
CA PRO A 76 -15.31 11.89 11.00
C PRO A 76 -14.34 11.60 9.83
N PRO A 77 -14.64 12.07 8.61
CA PRO A 77 -13.67 11.99 7.52
C PRO A 77 -12.34 12.59 7.95
N ASP A 78 -11.26 11.81 7.79
CA ASP A 78 -9.91 12.24 8.06
C ASP A 78 -9.11 12.38 6.77
N ASP A 79 -7.96 13.05 6.88
CA ASP A 79 -7.00 13.20 5.77
C ASP A 79 -5.95 12.08 5.85
N THR A 80 -6.38 10.82 6.00
CA THR A 80 -5.44 9.68 5.98
C THR A 80 -4.76 9.63 4.62
N ARG A 81 -3.46 9.96 4.54
CA ARG A 81 -2.68 9.92 3.30
C ARG A 81 -1.37 9.19 3.48
N LEU A 82 -0.89 8.54 2.42
CA LEU A 82 0.51 8.15 2.34
C LEU A 82 1.32 9.39 1.97
N ARG A 83 2.25 9.76 2.84
CA ARG A 83 3.15 10.90 2.65
C ARG A 83 4.59 10.41 2.62
N LEU A 84 5.33 10.87 1.62
CA LEU A 84 6.74 10.59 1.42
C LEU A 84 7.53 11.88 1.55
N PHE A 85 8.67 11.79 2.22
CA PHE A 85 9.59 12.90 2.43
C PHE A 85 10.95 12.47 1.87
N GLY A 86 11.39 13.13 0.82
CA GLY A 86 12.70 12.96 0.21
C GLY A 86 13.57 14.18 0.40
N ASP A 87 14.80 14.11 -0.11
CA ASP A 87 15.75 15.22 -0.16
C ASP A 87 15.32 16.31 -1.17
N ALA A 88 14.69 15.92 -2.27
CA ALA A 88 14.25 16.82 -3.33
C ALA A 88 12.85 17.41 -3.10
N GLY A 89 12.08 16.90 -2.13
CA GLY A 89 10.70 17.32 -1.94
C GLY A 89 9.84 16.34 -1.16
N THR A 90 8.53 16.56 -1.20
CA THR A 90 7.52 15.70 -0.59
C THR A 90 6.51 15.23 -1.62
N MET A 91 5.97 14.04 -1.41
CA MET A 91 4.86 13.50 -2.20
C MET A 91 3.74 13.08 -1.27
N THR A 92 2.51 13.38 -1.65
CA THR A 92 1.31 13.00 -0.92
C THR A 92 0.37 12.26 -1.86
N LEU A 93 0.06 11.00 -1.57
CA LEU A 93 -0.92 10.24 -2.34
C LEU A 93 -2.31 10.51 -1.76
N THR A 94 -3.23 10.94 -2.63
CA THR A 94 -4.62 11.20 -2.26
C THR A 94 -5.42 9.90 -2.34
N PRO A 95 -6.07 9.47 -1.24
CA PRO A 95 -6.80 8.20 -1.20
C PRO A 95 -7.99 8.16 -2.15
N PRO A 96 -8.41 6.95 -2.57
CA PRO A 96 -9.51 6.75 -3.51
C PRO A 96 -10.91 7.04 -2.93
N TYR A 97 -11.04 7.36 -1.64
CA TYR A 97 -12.34 7.57 -0.98
C TYR A 97 -12.94 8.96 -1.22
N VAL A 98 -12.15 9.90 -1.76
CA VAL A 98 -12.68 11.14 -2.33
C VAL A 98 -13.14 10.79 -3.75
N GLN A 99 -14.46 10.72 -3.96
CA GLN A 99 -15.11 10.14 -5.14
C GLN A 99 -14.71 10.76 -6.49
N GLU A 100 -13.91 11.82 -6.50
CA GLU A 100 -13.64 12.63 -7.70
C GLU A 100 -12.16 12.76 -8.05
N SER A 101 -11.21 12.21 -7.28
CA SER A 101 -9.80 12.33 -7.65
C SER A 101 -8.87 11.33 -6.97
N ARG A 102 -8.42 10.31 -7.72
CA ARG A 102 -7.18 9.59 -7.38
C ARG A 102 -6.02 10.44 -7.86
N GLY A 103 -4.91 10.48 -7.14
CA GLY A 103 -3.80 11.31 -7.57
C GLY A 103 -2.70 11.43 -6.55
N PHE A 104 -1.73 12.25 -6.88
CA PHE A 104 -0.65 12.61 -5.98
C PHE A 104 -0.28 14.08 -6.16
N ASP A 105 0.13 14.67 -5.05
CA ASP A 105 0.65 16.03 -4.97
C ASP A 105 2.15 15.92 -4.71
N VAL A 106 2.98 16.64 -5.47
CA VAL A 106 4.43 16.74 -5.23
C VAL A 106 4.79 18.18 -4.95
N HIS A 107 5.56 18.41 -3.89
CA HIS A 107 6.15 19.70 -3.61
C HIS A 107 7.67 19.57 -3.63
N ASP A 108 8.37 20.39 -4.41
CA ASP A 108 9.82 20.43 -4.37
C ASP A 108 10.34 21.12 -3.08
N ALA A 109 11.65 21.08 -2.87
CA ALA A 109 12.31 21.70 -1.72
C ALA A 109 12.12 23.24 -1.64
N ASN A 110 11.72 23.90 -2.73
CA ASN A 110 11.46 25.33 -2.79
C ASN A 110 9.98 25.68 -2.54
N GLY A 111 9.13 24.67 -2.34
CA GLY A 111 7.70 24.82 -2.13
C GLY A 111 6.88 24.89 -3.42
N TYR A 112 7.49 24.69 -4.60
CA TYR A 112 6.74 24.59 -5.86
C TYR A 112 5.94 23.28 -5.89
N GLY A 113 4.63 23.39 -6.10
CA GLY A 113 3.69 22.28 -6.08
C GLY A 113 3.23 21.85 -7.47
N GLN A 114 3.04 20.55 -7.67
CA GLN A 114 2.36 19.99 -8.84
C GLN A 114 1.38 18.92 -8.40
N SER A 115 0.24 18.84 -9.11
CA SER A 115 -0.84 17.91 -8.81
C SER A 115 -1.17 17.08 -10.04
N TRP A 116 -1.12 15.76 -9.89
CA TRP A 116 -1.60 14.83 -10.90
C TRP A 116 -2.88 14.19 -10.42
N ARG A 117 -3.88 14.14 -11.29
CA ARG A 117 -5.14 13.46 -11.05
C ARG A 117 -5.32 12.38 -12.11
N VAL A 118 -5.70 11.20 -11.64
CA VAL A 118 -6.08 10.08 -12.49
C VAL A 118 -7.59 10.06 -12.50
N SER A 119 -8.15 10.41 -13.65
CA SER A 119 -9.58 10.26 -13.90
C SER A 119 -9.83 8.84 -14.37
N ARG A 120 -10.89 8.22 -13.83
CA ARG A 120 -11.41 7.00 -14.45
C ARG A 120 -11.93 7.39 -15.83
N HIS A 121 -11.68 6.55 -16.84
CA HIS A 121 -12.22 6.78 -18.16
C HIS A 121 -13.75 6.91 -18.07
N SER A 122 -14.31 7.92 -18.72
CA SER A 122 -15.75 8.21 -18.70
C SER A 122 -16.51 7.10 -19.43
N GLY A 123 -16.97 6.09 -18.68
CA GLY A 123 -17.75 4.97 -19.23
C GLY A 123 -17.60 3.65 -18.48
N ASP A 124 -16.51 3.46 -17.73
CA ASP A 124 -16.32 2.27 -16.90
C ASP A 124 -16.08 2.64 -15.43
N PRO A 125 -17.13 2.65 -14.59
CA PRO A 125 -17.00 2.97 -13.17
C PRO A 125 -16.18 1.91 -12.40
N LEU A 126 -15.82 0.78 -13.01
CA LEU A 126 -15.18 -0.35 -12.35
C LEU A 126 -13.65 -0.42 -12.54
N ASP A 127 -13.05 0.27 -13.50
CA ASP A 127 -11.60 0.12 -13.74
C ASP A 127 -10.75 0.89 -12.72
N GLY A 128 -10.43 0.20 -11.63
CA GLY A 128 -9.55 0.65 -10.55
C GLY A 128 -8.08 0.26 -10.75
N GLY A 129 -7.68 -0.09 -11.97
CA GLY A 129 -6.38 -0.71 -12.28
C GLY A 129 -6.48 -2.21 -12.61
N TYR A 130 -7.69 -2.79 -12.52
CA TYR A 130 -7.92 -4.22 -12.76
C TYR A 130 -7.68 -4.62 -14.20
N VAL A 131 -7.99 -3.75 -15.17
CA VAL A 131 -7.72 -4.07 -16.58
C VAL A 131 -6.22 -4.24 -16.81
N ASN A 132 -5.41 -3.35 -16.25
CA ASN A 132 -3.94 -3.43 -16.37
C ASN A 132 -3.37 -4.65 -15.64
N GLU A 133 -3.92 -5.04 -14.49
CA GLU A 133 -3.57 -6.30 -13.80
C GLU A 133 -3.82 -7.53 -14.70
N TRP A 134 -4.98 -7.58 -15.36
CA TRP A 134 -5.29 -8.66 -16.31
C TRP A 134 -4.39 -8.64 -17.55
N LEU A 135 -4.09 -7.46 -18.10
CA LEU A 135 -3.20 -7.32 -19.25
C LEU A 135 -1.77 -7.77 -18.92
N ASP A 136 -1.25 -7.43 -17.74
CA ASP A 136 0.04 -7.90 -17.26
C ASP A 136 0.08 -9.43 -17.19
N PHE A 137 -0.90 -10.01 -16.50
CA PHE A 137 -1.00 -11.46 -16.34
C PHE A 137 -1.12 -12.20 -17.68
N VAL A 138 -2.02 -11.75 -18.57
CA VAL A 138 -2.21 -12.38 -19.89
C VAL A 138 -0.95 -12.23 -20.76
N THR A 139 -0.27 -11.10 -20.70
CA THR A 139 1.00 -10.88 -21.43
C THR A 139 2.07 -11.85 -20.94
N ALA A 140 2.22 -12.01 -19.62
CA ALA A 140 3.15 -12.97 -19.03
C ALA A 140 2.87 -14.40 -19.49
N VAL A 141 1.60 -14.84 -19.45
CA VAL A 141 1.19 -16.18 -19.90
C VAL A 141 1.50 -16.41 -21.39
N ARG A 142 1.21 -15.42 -22.25
CA ARG A 142 1.41 -15.56 -23.71
C ARG A 142 2.88 -15.55 -24.12
N THR A 143 3.71 -14.81 -23.41
CA THR A 143 5.12 -14.58 -23.78
C THR A 143 6.11 -15.44 -22.99
N GLY A 144 5.66 -16.08 -21.91
CA GLY A 144 6.52 -16.78 -20.97
C GLY A 144 7.35 -15.84 -20.07
N SER A 145 6.97 -14.56 -19.98
CA SER A 145 7.60 -13.59 -19.07
C SER A 145 7.00 -13.66 -17.66
N SER A 146 7.56 -12.88 -16.72
CA SER A 146 7.00 -12.73 -15.37
C SER A 146 6.05 -11.54 -15.32
N TYR A 147 4.96 -11.67 -14.56
CA TYR A 147 4.05 -10.58 -14.23
C TYR A 147 4.41 -9.98 -12.86
N VAL A 148 3.94 -8.78 -12.55
CA VAL A 148 4.31 -8.04 -11.33
C VAL A 148 3.66 -8.65 -10.09
N GLY A 149 2.34 -8.91 -10.15
CA GLY A 149 1.49 -9.34 -9.03
C GLY A 149 1.69 -10.80 -8.58
N THR A 150 2.91 -11.30 -8.49
CA THR A 150 3.20 -12.69 -8.15
C THR A 150 2.72 -13.07 -6.74
N VAL A 151 2.52 -14.38 -6.51
CA VAL A 151 2.24 -14.92 -5.15
C VAL A 151 3.31 -14.50 -4.15
N SER A 152 4.59 -14.49 -4.56
CA SER A 152 5.70 -14.03 -3.73
C SER A 152 5.54 -12.56 -3.32
N GLN A 153 5.07 -11.69 -4.22
CA GLN A 153 4.80 -10.29 -3.88
C GLN A 153 3.67 -10.16 -2.86
N SER A 154 2.60 -10.95 -3.01
CA SER A 154 1.50 -10.99 -2.03
C SER A 154 1.97 -11.45 -0.66
N VAL A 155 2.78 -12.52 -0.59
CA VAL A 155 3.38 -12.97 0.68
C VAL A 155 4.22 -11.86 1.31
N MET A 156 5.06 -11.19 0.53
CA MET A 156 5.91 -10.11 1.02
C MET A 156 5.13 -8.87 1.48
N ASN A 157 3.92 -8.63 0.97
CA ASN A 157 3.03 -7.59 1.52
C ASN A 157 2.42 -7.99 2.87
N MET A 158 2.17 -9.28 3.10
CA MET A 158 1.58 -9.80 4.33
C MET A 158 2.59 -9.87 5.48
N VAL A 159 3.84 -10.23 5.18
CA VAL A 159 4.88 -10.50 6.18
C VAL A 159 5.07 -9.35 7.18
N PRO A 160 5.21 -8.07 6.78
CA PRO A 160 5.40 -6.98 7.73
C PRO A 160 4.20 -6.79 8.69
N LEU A 161 2.99 -7.07 8.22
CA LEU A 161 1.78 -6.97 9.04
C LEU A 161 1.70 -8.11 10.05
N LEU A 162 1.93 -9.34 9.59
CA LEU A 162 1.88 -10.52 10.46
C LEU A 162 2.99 -10.49 11.52
N ARG A 163 4.22 -10.16 11.11
CA ARG A 163 5.37 -10.01 12.01
C ARG A 163 5.27 -8.78 12.90
N GLY A 164 4.57 -7.75 12.44
CA GLY A 164 4.22 -6.60 13.26
C GLY A 164 3.26 -6.96 14.41
N LEU A 165 2.35 -7.92 14.21
CA LEU A 165 1.52 -8.46 15.29
C LEU A 165 2.37 -9.31 16.25
N ASP A 166 3.29 -10.12 15.74
CA ASP A 166 4.25 -10.87 16.57
C ASP A 166 5.11 -9.91 17.43
N SER A 167 5.54 -8.80 16.84
CA SER A 167 6.24 -7.71 17.53
C SER A 167 5.39 -7.10 18.65
N ALA A 168 4.10 -6.82 18.40
CA ALA A 168 3.21 -6.24 19.40
C ALA A 168 2.94 -7.19 20.58
N GLU A 169 2.88 -8.51 20.32
CA GLU A 169 2.69 -9.54 21.36
C GLU A 169 3.95 -9.73 22.23
N THR A 170 5.13 -9.56 21.65
CA THR A 170 6.41 -9.76 22.34
C THR A 170 7.00 -8.47 22.93
N GLY A 171 6.54 -7.30 22.47
CA GLY A 171 7.06 -5.99 22.84
C GLY A 171 8.43 -5.66 22.26
N GLY A 172 8.93 -6.46 21.30
CA GLY A 172 10.26 -6.32 20.70
C GLY A 172 10.20 -5.97 19.21
N GLU A 173 11.33 -5.54 18.64
CA GLU A 173 11.47 -5.45 17.18
C GLU A 173 11.59 -6.85 16.54
N VAL A 174 11.13 -6.98 15.30
CA VAL A 174 11.30 -8.18 14.49
C VAL A 174 12.10 -7.83 13.23
N ASP A 175 13.22 -8.52 13.01
CA ASP A 175 14.05 -8.37 11.81
C ASP A 175 13.59 -9.32 10.70
N LEU A 176 13.03 -8.74 9.64
CA LEU A 176 12.50 -9.49 8.52
C LEU A 176 13.61 -10.04 7.62
N ARG A 177 14.86 -9.59 7.76
CA ARG A 177 15.99 -10.21 7.04
C ARG A 177 16.27 -11.63 7.51
N THR A 178 15.89 -11.96 8.75
CA THR A 178 16.02 -13.31 9.31
C THR A 178 14.69 -14.06 9.37
N ASP A 179 13.58 -13.34 9.50
CA ASP A 179 12.27 -13.94 9.83
C ASP A 179 11.25 -13.91 8.68
N SER A 180 11.68 -13.44 7.49
CA SER A 180 10.90 -13.48 6.25
C SER A 180 11.08 -14.84 5.54
N PRO A 181 10.02 -15.40 4.93
CA PRO A 181 10.11 -16.60 4.10
C PRO A 181 10.79 -16.36 2.74
N LEU A 182 11.00 -15.10 2.35
CA LEU A 182 11.58 -14.69 1.08
C LEU A 182 12.64 -13.60 1.30
N GLU A 183 13.57 -13.48 0.35
CA GLU A 183 14.65 -12.50 0.39
C GLU A 183 14.12 -11.06 0.42
N ILE A 184 14.71 -10.24 1.29
CA ILE A 184 14.41 -8.81 1.42
C ILE A 184 15.22 -8.02 0.39
N SER A 185 14.52 -7.25 -0.45
CA SER A 185 15.12 -6.40 -1.48
C SER A 185 15.06 -4.91 -1.11
N ALA A 186 16.16 -4.19 -1.33
CA ALA A 186 16.16 -2.72 -1.26
C ALA A 186 15.50 -2.08 -2.49
N SER A 187 15.34 -2.82 -3.59
CA SER A 187 14.70 -2.33 -4.81
C SER A 187 13.19 -2.23 -4.62
N SER A 188 12.59 -1.18 -5.16
CA SER A 188 11.15 -1.03 -5.30
C SER A 188 10.54 -2.21 -6.09
N VAL A 189 9.29 -2.55 -5.79
CA VAL A 189 8.52 -3.47 -6.64
C VAL A 189 8.40 -2.85 -8.05
N PRO A 190 8.64 -3.61 -9.13
CA PRO A 190 8.54 -3.06 -10.48
C PRO A 190 7.10 -2.66 -10.80
N LEU A 191 6.92 -1.55 -11.52
CA LEU A 191 5.63 -1.19 -12.13
C LEU A 191 5.48 -1.95 -13.45
N TRP A 192 4.29 -2.47 -13.73
CA TRP A 192 4.00 -3.01 -15.06
C TRP A 192 3.89 -1.86 -16.07
N VAL A 193 4.54 -2.02 -17.22
CA VAL A 193 4.50 -1.06 -18.33
C VAL A 193 4.03 -1.81 -19.59
N PRO A 194 2.90 -1.45 -20.19
CA PRO A 194 2.43 -2.10 -21.41
C PRO A 194 3.40 -1.87 -22.57
N THR A 195 3.72 -2.93 -23.32
CA THR A 195 4.67 -2.88 -24.45
C THR A 195 4.07 -2.33 -25.74
N THR A 196 2.75 -2.15 -25.80
CA THR A 196 2.00 -1.86 -27.05
C THR A 196 1.17 -0.59 -27.01
N THR A 197 1.28 0.23 -25.98
CA THR A 197 0.51 1.48 -25.86
C THR A 197 1.42 2.68 -25.90
N ASP A 198 1.00 3.74 -26.57
CA ASP A 198 1.62 5.07 -26.52
C ASP A 198 1.36 5.75 -25.15
N GLY A 199 1.67 5.06 -24.04
CA GLY A 199 1.40 5.51 -22.67
C GLY A 199 1.63 4.44 -21.60
N LEU A 200 1.75 4.88 -20.33
CA LEU A 200 2.06 4.05 -19.16
C LEU A 200 0.90 3.14 -18.69
N PHE A 201 -0.35 3.47 -19.02
CA PHE A 201 -1.53 2.72 -18.57
C PHE A 201 -2.57 2.64 -19.69
N HIS A 202 -3.07 1.44 -19.98
CA HIS A 202 -4.20 1.29 -20.88
C HIS A 202 -5.49 1.69 -20.16
N GLY A 203 -6.30 2.56 -20.75
CA GLY A 203 -7.62 2.95 -20.22
C GLY A 203 -7.60 3.94 -19.04
N LEU A 204 -6.47 4.57 -18.71
CA LEU A 204 -6.40 5.64 -17.71
C LEU A 204 -6.02 6.97 -18.37
N ASP A 205 -6.88 7.97 -18.21
CA ASP A 205 -6.59 9.34 -18.63
C ASP A 205 -5.91 10.09 -17.48
N ILE A 206 -4.64 10.46 -17.67
CA ILE A 206 -3.90 11.29 -16.71
C ILE A 206 -4.23 12.75 -16.98
N LEU A 207 -4.92 13.40 -16.06
CA LEU A 207 -5.13 14.84 -16.06
C LEU A 207 -4.03 15.49 -15.23
N GLU A 208 -3.09 16.18 -15.90
CA GLU A 208 -2.10 17.02 -15.24
C GLU A 208 -2.71 18.39 -14.97
N THR A 209 -2.74 18.82 -13.70
CA THR A 209 -3.11 20.19 -13.34
C THR A 209 -1.92 20.86 -12.67
N ARG A 210 -1.37 21.90 -13.31
CA ARG A 210 -0.33 22.73 -12.71
C ARG A 210 -1.00 23.85 -11.92
N THR A 211 -0.66 23.97 -10.64
CA THR A 211 -1.09 25.05 -9.76
C THR A 211 0.11 25.79 -9.22
#